data_AF-A0A382QST0-F1
#
_entry.id   AF-A0A382QST0-F1
#
_cell.length_a   1.000
_cell.length_b   1.000
_cell.length_c   1.000
_cell.angle_alpha   90.00
_cell.angle_beta   90.00
_cell.angle_gamma   90.00
#
_symmetry.space_group_name_H-M   'P 1'
#
loop_
_entity.id
_entity.type
_entity.pdbx_description
1 polymer ?
#
loop_
_entity_poly.entity_id
_entity_poly.type
_entity_poly.pdbx_seq_one_letter_code
_entity_poly.pdbx_strand_id
1 'polypeptide(L)' 'MADSGARGSAQQLRQLAGMRGLMAKPSGEIIETPITANFREGLSV' A
#
# COMPACT_ATOMS: atom_id res chain seq x y z
N MET A 1 0.06 14.76 11.62
CA MET A 1 0.78 14.88 10.33
C MET A 1 -0.18 14.80 9.16
N ALA A 2 -0.81 13.65 8.89
CA ALA A 2 -1.76 13.55 7.77
C ALA A 2 -3.10 14.25 8.04
N ASP A 3 -3.69 14.03 9.22
CA ASP A 3 -4.96 14.67 9.63
C ASP A 3 -4.83 16.20 9.77
N SER A 4 -3.67 16.64 10.26
CA SER A 4 -3.32 18.07 10.38
C SER A 4 -2.90 18.71 9.05
N GLY A 5 -2.89 17.98 7.92
CA GLY A 5 -2.50 18.48 6.59
C GLY A 5 -1.01 18.83 6.41
N ALA A 6 -0.18 18.67 7.43
CA ALA A 6 1.21 19.10 7.41
C ALA A 6 2.09 18.24 6.47
N ARG A 7 1.85 16.93 6.43
CA ARG A 7 2.57 15.96 5.57
C ARG A 7 1.90 14.59 5.61
N GLY A 8 1.91 13.88 4.49
CA GLY A 8 1.40 12.52 4.36
C GLY A 8 -0.06 12.46 3.89
N SER A 9 -0.38 11.49 3.02
CA SER A 9 -1.73 11.25 2.53
C SER A 9 -2.36 10.00 3.16
N ALA A 10 -3.70 9.91 3.13
CA ALA A 10 -4.41 8.72 3.57
C ALA A 10 -3.96 7.45 2.81
N GLN A 11 -3.59 7.59 1.53
CA GLN A 11 -3.05 6.50 0.72
C GLN A 11 -1.67 6.03 1.22
N GLN A 12 -0.78 6.97 1.56
CA GLN A 12 0.53 6.65 2.12
C GLN A 12 0.40 5.98 3.50
N LEU A 13 -0.50 6.48 4.35
CA LEU A 13 -0.80 5.84 5.63
C LEU A 13 -1.37 4.43 5.47
N ARG A 14 -2.24 4.22 4.48
CA ARG A 14 -2.76 2.89 4.16
C ARG A 14 -1.63 1.93 3.78
N GLN A 15 -0.61 2.34 3.03
CA GLN A 15 0.51 1.45 2.72
C GLN A 15 1.38 1.12 3.93
N LEU A 16 1.48 2.02 4.91
CA LEU A 16 2.26 1.82 6.12
C LEU A 16 1.59 0.85 7.10
N ALA A 17 0.27 0.95 7.27
CA ALA A 17 -0.45 0.25 8.34
C ALA A 17 -1.70 -0.52 7.89
N GLY A 18 -2.00 -0.55 6.59
CA GLY A 18 -3.10 -1.31 6.00
C GLY A 18 -2.63 -2.11 4.79
N MET A 19 -3.51 -2.97 4.27
CA MET A 19 -3.16 -3.81 3.12
C MET A 19 -2.74 -2.97 1.90
N ARG A 20 -1.71 -3.42 1.19
CA ARG A 20 -1.25 -2.79 -0.06
C ARG A 20 -2.26 -2.97 -1.21
N GLY A 21 -2.98 -4.08 -1.23
CA GLY A 21 -4.00 -4.39 -2.23
C GLY A 21 -3.41 -4.92 -3.53
N LEU A 22 -4.13 -4.70 -4.63
CA LEU A 22 -3.75 -5.17 -5.96
C LEU A 22 -2.61 -4.34 -6.54
N MET A 23 -1.74 -4.98 -7.32
CA MET A 23 -0.60 -4.35 -7.97
C MET A 23 -0.69 -4.53 -9.49
N ALA A 24 -0.19 -3.54 -10.25
CA ALA A 24 -0.08 -3.65 -11.69
C ALA A 24 1.24 -4.35 -12.08
N LYS A 25 1.16 -5.27 -13.04
CA LYS A 25 2.32 -5.80 -13.77
C LYS A 25 2.92 -4.70 -14.64
N PRO A 26 4.17 -4.84 -15.12
CA PRO A 26 4.76 -3.92 -16.11
C PRO A 26 3.94 -3.80 -17.40
N SER A 27 3.15 -4.81 -17.75
CA SER A 27 2.21 -4.79 -18.89
C SER A 27 0.96 -3.93 -18.66
N GLY A 28 0.72 -3.46 -17.43
CA GLY A 28 -0.49 -2.74 -17.03
C GLY A 28 -1.64 -3.63 -16.55
N GLU A 29 -1.53 -4.95 -16.70
CA GLU A 29 -2.49 -5.90 -16.13
C GLU A 29 -2.46 -5.89 -14.61
N ILE A 30 -3.63 -6.02 -13.98
CA ILE A 30 -3.72 -6.13 -12.52
C ILE A 30 -3.46 -7.58 -12.10
N ILE A 31 -2.60 -7.75 -11.10
CA ILE A 31 -2.40 -9.03 -10.42
C ILE A 31 -3.64 -9.32 -9.58
N GLU A 32 -4.27 -10.47 -9.81
CA GLU A 32 -5.55 -10.85 -9.19
C GLU A 32 -5.43 -11.17 -7.69
N THR A 33 -4.22 -11.52 -7.26
CA THR A 33 -3.91 -11.80 -5.85
C THR A 33 -3.48 -10.51 -5.14
N PRO A 34 -4.22 -10.04 -4.13
CA PRO A 34 -3.86 -8.84 -3.39
C PRO A 34 -2.71 -9.09 -2.40
N ILE A 35 -1.92 -8.05 -2.13
CA ILE A 35 -0.97 -8.03 -1.01
C ILE A 35 -1.72 -7.59 0.24
N THR A 36 -1.90 -8.52 1.19
CA THR A 36 -2.57 -8.27 2.47
C THR A 36 -1.66 -7.65 3.52
N ALA A 37 -0.35 -7.89 3.42
CA ALA A 37 0.67 -7.33 4.31
C ALA A 37 0.93 -5.83 4.06
N ASN A 38 1.50 -5.17 5.06
CA ASN A 38 1.88 -3.75 5.04
C ASN A 38 3.36 -3.53 5.38
N PHE A 39 3.85 -2.28 5.25
CA PHE A 39 5.27 -2.01 5.52
C PHE A 39 5.69 -2.21 6.97
N ARG A 40 4.77 -2.14 7.94
CA ARG A 40 5.07 -2.40 9.35
C ARG A 40 5.29 -3.89 9.61
N GLU A 41 4.57 -4.76 8.92
CA GLU A 41 4.67 -6.23 9.04
C GLU A 41 5.83 -6.82 8.23
N GLY A 42 6.27 -6.12 7.18
CA GLY A 42 7.24 -6.63 6.22
C GLY A 42 6.58 -7.37 5.06
N LEU A 43 7.33 -7.53 3.97
CA LEU A 43 6.87 -8.18 2.74
C LEU A 43 7.69 -9.45 2.50
N SER A 44 7.03 -10.57 2.19
CA SER A 44 7.68 -11.81 1.80
C SER A 44 8.13 -11.77 0.33
N VAL A 45 9.22 -12.49 0.02
CA VAL A 45 9.74 -12.69 -1.33
C VAL A 45 9.14 -13.94 -1.95
#